data_AF-A0A939WWY0-F1
#
_entry.id   AF-A0A939WWY0-F1
#
_cell.length_a   1.000
_cell.length_b   1.000
_cell.length_c   1.000
_cell.angle_alpha   90.00
_cell.angle_beta   90.00
_cell.angle_gamma   90.00
#
_symmetry.space_group_name_H-M   'P 1'
#
loop_
_entity.id
_entity.type
_entity.pdbx_description
1 polymer ?
#
loop_
_entity_poly.entity_id
_entity_poly.type
_entity_poly.pdbx_seq_one_letter_code
_entity_poly.pdbx_strand_id
1 'polypeptide(L)'
;TEKEFDDKTHKVFYKASAYKKETDPEINAILQYISTNIPENDFTAGIFKCVEKAKENEQFRSDYMRCNIHDFDIMEEAKAEAKLEDAQKMLLKHIGTIEQIAEITGLPEEKIKELSEDLKIEA
;
A
#
# COMPACT_ATOMS: atom_id res chain seq x y z
N THR A 1 -31.70 28.64 -6.44
CA THR A 1 -32.30 28.25 -5.15
C THR A 1 -31.25 28.48 -4.09
N GLU A 2 -31.31 29.64 -3.42
CA GLU A 2 -30.44 29.91 -2.27
C GLU A 2 -30.81 29.00 -1.11
N LYS A 3 -29.80 28.39 -0.50
CA LYS A 3 -29.95 27.47 0.63
C LYS A 3 -29.29 28.15 1.82
N GLU A 4 -30.10 28.60 2.78
CA GLU A 4 -29.63 29.29 3.98
C GLU A 4 -29.02 28.29 4.97
N PHE A 5 -27.82 28.62 5.45
CA PHE A 5 -27.14 27.94 6.56
C PHE A 5 -26.92 29.02 7.63
N ASP A 6 -27.54 28.87 8.80
CA ASP A 6 -27.52 29.84 9.91
C ASP A 6 -26.17 29.81 10.68
N ASP A 7 -25.07 30.06 9.98
CA ASP A 7 -23.70 30.04 10.55
C ASP A 7 -22.99 31.40 10.54
N LYS A 8 -23.71 32.48 10.22
CA LYS A 8 -23.17 33.85 10.10
C LYS A 8 -22.00 33.97 9.10
N THR A 9 -21.85 33.05 8.15
CA THR A 9 -20.87 33.14 7.07
C THR A 9 -21.52 33.53 5.76
N HIS A 10 -20.78 34.28 4.91
CA HIS A 10 -21.22 34.55 3.55
C HIS A 10 -20.70 33.45 2.62
N LYS A 11 -21.61 32.76 1.91
CA LYS A 11 -21.27 31.62 1.04
C LYS A 11 -21.56 31.97 -0.41
N VAL A 12 -20.56 31.80 -1.27
CA VAL A 12 -20.69 32.00 -2.71
C VAL A 12 -20.59 30.65 -3.41
N PHE A 13 -21.59 30.34 -4.24
CA PHE A 13 -21.65 29.08 -4.97
C PHE A 13 -21.35 29.31 -6.45
N TYR A 14 -20.22 28.78 -6.91
CA TYR A 14 -19.84 28.81 -8.31
C TYR A 14 -20.13 27.49 -9.01
N LYS A 15 -20.57 27.58 -10.27
CA LYS A 15 -20.65 26.43 -11.17
C LYS A 15 -19.41 26.41 -12.04
N ALA A 16 -18.48 25.51 -11.75
CA ALA A 16 -17.20 25.40 -12.47
C ALA A 16 -17.40 25.27 -13.99
N SER A 17 -18.35 24.43 -14.43
CA SER A 17 -18.60 24.21 -15.86
C SER A 17 -19.15 25.43 -16.61
N ALA A 18 -19.57 26.48 -15.91
CA ALA A 18 -20.09 27.73 -16.47
C ALA A 18 -19.07 28.87 -16.37
N TYR A 19 -17.77 28.56 -16.22
CA TYR A 19 -16.68 29.53 -16.07
C TYR A 19 -16.72 30.67 -17.09
N LYS A 20 -17.08 30.41 -18.35
CA LYS A 20 -17.19 31.44 -19.41
C LYS A 20 -18.18 32.57 -19.13
N LYS A 21 -19.09 32.41 -18.16
CA LYS A 21 -20.03 33.47 -17.74
C LYS A 21 -19.45 34.39 -16.66
N GLU A 22 -18.33 34.00 -16.05
CA GLU A 22 -17.69 34.76 -15.01
C GLU A 22 -16.90 35.93 -15.60
N THR A 23 -17.08 37.11 -15.03
CA THR A 23 -16.43 38.35 -15.47
C THR A 23 -15.09 38.57 -14.80
N ASP A 24 -14.92 38.06 -13.58
CA ASP A 24 -13.64 38.15 -12.88
C ASP A 24 -12.62 37.18 -13.51
N PRO A 25 -11.46 37.68 -13.99
CA PRO A 25 -10.48 36.85 -14.67
C PRO A 25 -9.80 35.82 -13.76
N GLU A 26 -9.61 36.11 -12.47
CA GLU A 26 -8.99 35.16 -11.54
C GLU A 26 -9.97 34.03 -11.19
N ILE A 27 -11.24 34.37 -10.93
CA ILE A 27 -12.29 33.39 -10.66
C ILE A 27 -12.59 32.55 -11.92
N ASN A 28 -12.60 33.16 -13.10
CA ASN A 28 -12.74 32.45 -14.36
C ASN A 28 -11.64 31.41 -14.53
N ALA A 29 -10.38 31.79 -14.32
CA ALA A 29 -9.22 30.91 -14.49
C ALA A 29 -9.25 29.70 -13.54
N ILE A 30 -9.59 29.89 -12.26
CA ILE A 30 -9.68 28.76 -11.32
C ILE A 30 -10.87 27.83 -11.66
N LEU A 31 -12.03 28.36 -12.05
CA LEU A 31 -13.19 27.55 -12.43
C LEU A 31 -12.97 26.78 -13.72
N GLN A 32 -12.26 27.40 -14.68
CA GLN A 32 -11.80 26.73 -15.89
C GLN A 32 -10.84 25.60 -15.55
N TYR A 33 -9.83 25.86 -14.72
CA TYR A 33 -8.87 24.84 -14.30
C TYR A 33 -9.57 23.64 -13.62
N ILE A 34 -10.53 23.89 -12.73
CA ILE A 34 -11.32 22.81 -12.10
C ILE A 34 -12.10 21.98 -13.15
N SER A 35 -12.56 22.61 -14.23
CA SER A 35 -13.39 21.95 -15.25
C SER A 35 -12.60 21.24 -16.33
N THR A 36 -11.43 21.77 -16.72
CA THR A 36 -10.64 21.30 -17.87
C THR A 36 -9.29 20.71 -17.47
N ASN A 37 -8.85 20.96 -16.24
CA ASN A 37 -7.51 20.64 -15.73
C ASN A 37 -6.35 21.29 -16.50
N ILE A 38 -6.63 22.41 -17.20
CA ILE A 38 -5.65 23.18 -17.96
C ILE A 38 -5.34 24.47 -17.19
N PRO A 39 -4.09 24.70 -16.76
CA PRO A 39 -3.70 25.94 -16.11
C PRO A 39 -3.57 27.08 -17.13
N GLU A 40 -4.11 28.25 -16.82
CA GLU A 40 -4.07 29.43 -17.71
C GLU A 40 -3.31 30.63 -17.13
N ASN A 41 -3.09 30.65 -15.82
CA ASN A 41 -2.39 31.73 -15.12
C ASN A 41 -1.40 31.20 -14.09
N ASP A 42 -0.57 32.08 -13.52
CA ASP A 42 0.47 31.71 -12.56
C ASP A 42 -0.10 31.02 -11.31
N PHE A 43 -1.29 31.43 -10.87
CA PHE A 43 -1.97 30.83 -9.72
C PHE A 43 -2.35 29.37 -9.98
N THR A 44 -3.06 29.10 -11.08
CA THR A 44 -3.47 27.75 -11.47
C THR A 44 -2.29 26.88 -11.86
N ALA A 45 -1.25 27.45 -12.47
CA ALA A 45 0.01 26.76 -12.73
C ALA A 45 0.75 26.36 -11.44
N GLY A 46 0.70 27.20 -10.41
CA GLY A 46 1.21 26.88 -9.07
C GLY A 46 0.49 25.68 -8.45
N ILE A 47 -0.85 25.70 -8.48
CA ILE A 47 -1.67 24.58 -7.99
C ILE A 47 -1.34 23.30 -8.77
N PHE A 48 -1.28 23.38 -10.11
CA PHE A 48 -0.97 22.25 -10.95
C PHE A 48 0.37 21.61 -10.58
N LYS A 49 1.43 22.41 -10.40
CA LYS A 49 2.76 21.91 -9.97
C LYS A 49 2.70 21.23 -8.61
N CYS A 50 1.98 21.79 -7.64
CA CYS A 50 1.80 21.17 -6.33
C CYS A 50 1.07 19.83 -6.41
N VAL A 51 0.03 19.74 -7.25
CA VAL A 51 -0.74 18.52 -7.47
C VAL A 51 0.11 17.44 -8.14
N GLU A 52 0.84 17.79 -9.20
CA GLU A 52 1.73 16.84 -9.89
C GLU A 52 2.83 16.31 -8.94
N LYS A 53 3.45 17.20 -8.16
CA LYS A 53 4.40 16.79 -7.13
C LYS A 53 3.78 15.86 -6.09
N ALA A 54 2.53 16.10 -5.68
CA ALA A 54 1.83 15.23 -4.75
C ALA A 54 1.58 13.83 -5.35
N LYS A 55 1.17 13.76 -6.63
CA LYS A 55 0.99 12.50 -7.36
C LYS A 55 2.29 11.71 -7.48
N GLU A 56 3.39 12.37 -7.87
CA GLU A 56 4.71 11.74 -7.96
C GLU A 56 5.15 11.17 -6.61
N ASN A 57 4.93 11.92 -5.52
CA ASN A 57 5.26 11.47 -4.18
C ASN A 57 4.40 10.28 -3.73
N GLU A 58 3.10 10.30 -4.06
CA GLU A 58 2.20 9.18 -3.79
C GLU A 58 2.62 7.92 -4.56
N GLN A 59 2.93 8.06 -5.85
CA GLN A 59 3.43 6.98 -6.68
C GLN A 59 4.72 6.40 -6.12
N PHE A 60 5.68 7.26 -5.78
CA PHE A 60 6.94 6.84 -5.16
C PHE A 60 6.72 6.07 -3.85
N ARG A 61 5.83 6.55 -2.97
CA ARG A 61 5.49 5.86 -1.72
C ARG A 61 4.82 4.51 -1.97
N SER A 62 3.95 4.44 -2.97
CA SER A 62 3.27 3.20 -3.37
C SER A 62 4.27 2.16 -3.88
N ASP A 63 5.17 2.57 -4.77
CA ASP A 63 6.20 1.69 -5.32
C ASP A 63 7.19 1.22 -4.25
N TYR A 64 7.60 2.13 -3.35
CA TYR A 64 8.45 1.78 -2.21
C TYR A 64 7.78 0.74 -1.30
N MET A 65 6.49 0.93 -0.98
CA MET A 65 5.74 -0.03 -0.16
C MET A 65 5.62 -1.39 -0.87
N ARG A 66 5.36 -1.40 -2.18
CA ARG A 66 5.28 -2.63 -2.98
C ARG A 66 6.60 -3.41 -2.91
N CYS A 67 7.74 -2.75 -3.11
CA CYS A 67 9.04 -3.41 -3.02
C CYS A 67 9.29 -3.96 -1.61
N ASN A 68 9.00 -3.19 -0.56
CA ASN A 68 9.21 -3.66 0.81
C ASN A 68 8.34 -4.87 1.17
N ILE A 69 7.07 -4.88 0.74
CA ILE A 69 6.18 -6.03 0.97
C ILE A 69 6.72 -7.26 0.22
N HIS A 70 7.14 -7.08 -1.03
CA HIS A 70 7.72 -8.16 -1.80
C HIS A 70 8.98 -8.76 -1.15
N ASP A 71 9.89 -7.89 -0.70
CA ASP A 71 11.12 -8.33 -0.02
C ASP A 71 10.79 -9.00 1.33
N PHE A 72 9.79 -8.48 2.05
CA PHE A 72 9.31 -9.07 3.30
C PHE A 72 8.73 -10.47 3.07
N ASP A 73 7.89 -10.64 2.06
CA ASP A 73 7.30 -11.93 1.68
C ASP A 73 8.41 -12.94 1.33
N ILE A 74 9.39 -12.55 0.52
CA ILE A 74 10.56 -13.40 0.19
C ILE A 74 11.32 -13.79 1.46
N MET A 75 11.54 -12.86 2.39
CA MET A 75 12.27 -13.13 3.63
C MET A 75 11.48 -14.05 4.57
N GLU A 76 10.15 -13.92 4.64
CA GLU A 76 9.28 -14.82 5.40
C GLU A 76 9.30 -16.23 4.80
N GLU A 77 9.15 -16.35 3.47
CA GLU A 77 9.23 -17.62 2.75
C GLU A 77 10.59 -18.29 2.97
N ALA A 78 11.70 -17.56 2.79
CA ALA A 78 13.04 -18.09 3.00
C ALA A 78 13.28 -18.55 4.45
N LYS A 79 12.74 -17.85 5.45
CA LYS A 79 12.81 -18.27 6.86
C LYS A 79 11.97 -19.53 7.10
N ALA A 80 10.79 -19.63 6.50
CA ALA A 80 9.94 -20.81 6.61
C ALA A 80 10.62 -22.03 5.97
N GLU A 81 11.18 -21.88 4.77
CA GLU A 81 11.95 -22.91 4.08
C GLU A 81 13.16 -23.34 4.90
N ALA A 82 13.94 -22.41 5.46
CA ALA A 82 15.09 -22.73 6.30
C ALA A 82 14.69 -23.57 7.54
N LYS A 83 13.59 -23.22 8.21
CA LYS A 83 13.06 -24.01 9.33
C LYS A 83 12.67 -25.42 8.92
N LEU A 84 12.05 -25.57 7.74
CA LEU A 84 11.66 -26.88 7.21
C LEU A 84 12.90 -27.71 6.86
N GLU A 85 13.88 -27.13 6.19
CA GLU A 85 15.14 -27.81 5.87
C GLU A 85 15.89 -28.26 7.13
N ASP A 86 15.93 -27.42 8.16
CA ASP A 86 16.60 -27.78 9.42
C ASP A 86 15.88 -28.93 10.13
N ALA A 87 14.54 -28.91 10.16
CA ALA A 87 13.74 -30.03 10.66
C ALA A 87 14.01 -31.32 9.86
N GLN A 88 14.05 -31.24 8.52
CA GLN A 88 14.37 -32.38 7.66
C GLN A 88 15.77 -32.93 7.94
N LYS A 89 16.78 -32.06 8.07
CA LYS A 89 18.16 -32.46 8.39
C LYS A 89 18.28 -33.13 9.76
N MET A 90 17.51 -32.68 10.75
CA MET A 90 17.47 -33.29 12.09
C MET A 90 16.81 -34.67 12.06
N LEU A 91 15.67 -34.82 11.37
CA LEU A 91 15.00 -36.11 11.19
C LEU A 91 15.89 -37.12 10.45
N LEU A 92 16.51 -36.73 9.34
CA LEU A 92 17.41 -37.59 8.55
C LEU A 92 18.65 -38.04 9.32
N LYS A 93 19.10 -37.26 10.30
CA LYS A 93 20.25 -37.59 11.15
C LYS A 93 19.85 -38.25 12.47
N HIS A 94 18.56 -38.51 12.69
CA HIS A 94 18.00 -39.01 13.94
C HIS A 94 18.42 -38.18 15.17
N ILE A 95 18.45 -36.85 15.03
CA ILE A 95 18.83 -35.92 16.09
C ILE A 95 17.56 -35.44 16.80
N GLY A 96 17.27 -36.05 17.95
CA GLY A 96 16.17 -35.67 18.84
C GLY A 96 14.84 -36.36 18.53
N THR A 97 13.88 -36.20 19.44
CA THR A 97 12.48 -36.62 19.28
C THR A 97 11.66 -35.57 18.54
N ILE A 98 10.49 -35.94 18.03
CA ILE A 98 9.58 -35.04 17.30
C ILE A 98 9.26 -33.77 18.12
N GLU A 99 9.02 -33.93 19.43
CA GLU A 99 8.75 -32.82 20.36
C GLU A 99 9.94 -31.86 20.47
N GLN A 100 11.17 -32.40 20.57
CA GLN A 100 12.39 -31.59 20.64
C GLN A 100 12.67 -30.85 19.33
N ILE A 101 12.40 -31.47 18.19
CA ILE A 101 12.57 -30.83 16.87
C ILE A 101 11.54 -29.70 16.71
N ALA A 102 10.31 -29.89 17.19
CA ALA A 102 9.26 -28.87 17.21
C ALA A 102 9.69 -27.65 18.03
N GLU A 103 10.22 -27.88 19.24
CA GLU A 103 10.71 -26.82 20.12
C GLU A 103 11.88 -26.04 19.50
N ILE A 104 12.84 -26.72 18.89
CA ILE A 104 14.04 -26.09 18.31
C ILE A 104 13.72 -25.30 17.03
N THR A 105 12.89 -25.86 16.16
CA THR A 105 12.57 -25.25 14.85
C THR A 105 11.42 -24.25 14.94
N GLY A 106 10.64 -24.30 16.03
CA GLY A 106 9.43 -23.51 16.21
C GLY A 106 8.32 -23.86 15.22
N LEU A 107 8.32 -25.09 14.70
CA LEU A 107 7.28 -25.66 13.85
C LEU A 107 6.29 -26.47 14.69
N PRO A 108 5.01 -26.55 14.31
CA PRO A 108 4.05 -27.39 15.00
C PRO A 108 4.39 -28.87 14.84
N GLU A 109 4.20 -29.67 15.89
CA GLU A 109 4.51 -31.10 15.90
C GLU A 109 3.78 -31.88 14.79
N GLU A 110 2.55 -31.48 14.45
CA GLU A 110 1.76 -32.07 13.35
C GLU A 110 2.53 -32.01 12.03
N LYS A 111 3.16 -30.87 11.73
CA LYS A 111 3.90 -30.66 10.50
C LYS A 111 5.19 -31.47 10.46
N ILE A 112 5.83 -31.69 11.60
CA ILE A 112 7.03 -32.53 11.72
C ILE A 112 6.67 -34.02 11.54
N LYS A 113 5.51 -34.46 12.06
CA LYS A 113 5.00 -35.81 11.83
C LYS A 113 4.74 -36.06 10.34
N GLU A 114 4.04 -35.14 9.67
CA GLU A 114 3.82 -35.19 8.21
C GLU A 114 5.14 -35.27 7.44
N LEU A 115 6.12 -34.43 7.78
CA LEU A 115 7.47 -34.46 7.22
C LEU A 115 8.20 -35.80 7.44
N SER A 116 8.03 -36.44 8.60
CA SER A 116 8.64 -37.74 8.89
C SER A 116 8.02 -38.88 8.06
N GLU A 117 6.71 -38.82 7.84
CA GLU A 117 5.96 -39.77 7.01
C GLU A 117 6.36 -39.63 5.53
N ASP A 118 6.45 -38.39 5.01
CA ASP A 118 6.86 -38.09 3.63
C ASP A 118 8.30 -38.55 3.34
N LEU A 119 9.20 -38.41 4.32
CA LEU A 119 10.59 -38.86 4.20
C LEU A 119 10.75 -40.38 4.36
N LYS A 120 9.67 -41.12 4.68
CA LYS A 120 9.68 -42.57 4.97
C LYS A 120 10.69 -42.95 6.05
N ILE A 121 10.95 -42.05 6.98
CA ILE A 121 11.80 -42.32 8.12
C ILE A 121 10.88 -42.99 9.15
N GLU A 122 11.02 -44.30 9.36
CA GLU A 122 10.31 -44.97 10.45
C GLU A 122 10.71 -44.31 11.78
N ALA A 123 9.71 -43.83 12.51
CA ALA A 123 9.84 -43.16 13.81
C ALA A 123 10.45 -44.07 14.89
#